data_AF-A0A7C3DGN4-F1
#
_entry.id   AF-A0A7C3DGN4-F1
#
_cell.length_a   1.000
_cell.length_b   1.000
_cell.length_c   1.000
_cell.angle_alpha   90.00
_cell.angle_beta   90.00
_cell.angle_gamma   90.00
#
_symmetry.space_group_name_H-M   'P 1'
#
loop_
_entity.id
_entity.type
_entity.pdbx_description
1 polymer ?
#
loop_
_entity_poly.entity_id
_entity_poly.type
_entity_poly.pdbx_seq_one_letter_code
_entity_poly.pdbx_strand_id
1 'polypeptide(L)'
;MSDPSAFLALTNDILQSIMVIFGTAVVLYNLGRARRDRVTRAFIALISFVSITFFAELLVSRALVPISAEILLRLEWIGVAMVPAAQYHLSDALLSTTGNPSRRRRYSVRIGYITGLIFLGLALFTNLIVQATDQILSAAAPHLSAGPLFALFAVYFWAMTALSIYHVWRARERSITTTTRQRMSITLFAFIAAPLAVFPYLVLTNKGFQTDLPIWFWLVIITGNLVVGLMFAILTAHLVYFGATSPDRVVRVKLFKYMARVPLTASIVLVVYILASRVSPAIGLPAETVTAIAVVATVMLVEWAIHAYKRPLERFFHLNNDPDVRRIQQLSERLLTTRDLHQYLESVLAAACDALRTPTSFVAAITPEGPKLEAVSGPLDTIDSDTILRHSNWQELAQINGKNGDGEGKENENGLRTVDGFIVWQGYWIRPLYGRQNDVMLGIFGI
;
A
#
# COMPACT_ATOMS: atom_id res chain seq x y z
N MET A 1 -28.07 -30.64 11.26
CA MET A 1 -27.07 -30.55 12.35
C MET A 1 -25.78 -31.11 11.79
N SER A 2 -25.11 -30.33 10.93
CA SER A 2 -24.00 -29.39 11.24
C SER A 2 -22.71 -30.15 11.52
N ASP A 3 -22.20 -30.81 10.48
CA ASP A 3 -20.83 -31.26 10.43
C ASP A 3 -19.92 -30.04 10.65
N PRO A 4 -19.19 -29.94 11.78
CA PRO A 4 -18.46 -28.73 12.13
C PRO A 4 -17.37 -28.41 11.10
N SER A 5 -16.86 -29.42 10.41
CA SER A 5 -15.94 -29.31 9.27
C SER A 5 -16.54 -28.48 8.12
N ALA A 6 -17.80 -28.75 7.75
CA ALA A 6 -18.48 -28.05 6.65
C ALA A 6 -18.77 -26.57 6.96
N PHE A 7 -19.05 -26.25 8.23
CA PHE A 7 -19.21 -24.85 8.67
C PHE A 7 -17.88 -24.09 8.62
N LEU A 8 -16.78 -24.72 9.05
CA LEU A 8 -15.45 -24.12 9.00
C LEU A 8 -14.98 -23.94 7.55
N ALA A 9 -15.20 -24.91 6.67
CA ALA A 9 -14.89 -24.79 5.24
C ALA A 9 -15.64 -23.60 4.60
N LEU A 10 -16.94 -23.45 4.91
CA LEU A 10 -17.73 -22.30 4.44
C LEU A 10 -17.18 -20.97 4.96
N THR A 11 -16.74 -20.95 6.22
CA THR A 11 -16.14 -19.75 6.84
C THR A 11 -14.85 -19.37 6.13
N ASN A 12 -14.01 -20.36 5.78
CA ASN A 12 -12.81 -20.12 5.00
C ASN A 12 -13.12 -19.57 3.59
N ASP A 13 -14.09 -20.16 2.89
CA ASP A 13 -14.51 -19.68 1.56
C ASP A 13 -15.01 -18.23 1.61
N ILE A 14 -15.80 -17.88 2.63
CA ILE A 14 -16.26 -16.50 2.85
C ILE A 14 -15.07 -15.57 3.07
N LEU A 15 -14.11 -15.98 3.90
CA LEU A 15 -12.93 -15.19 4.20
C LEU A 15 -12.05 -14.96 2.97
N GLN A 16 -11.79 -16.01 2.18
CA GLN A 16 -11.04 -15.91 0.91
C GLN A 16 -11.78 -15.01 -0.08
N SER A 17 -13.10 -15.14 -0.20
CA SER A 17 -13.91 -14.27 -1.06
C SER A 17 -13.82 -12.80 -0.65
N ILE A 18 -13.87 -12.51 0.65
CA ILE A 18 -13.67 -11.15 1.19
C ILE A 18 -12.27 -10.64 0.85
N MET A 19 -11.24 -11.49 0.95
CA MET A 19 -9.86 -11.11 0.58
C MET A 19 -9.72 -10.80 -0.92
N VAL A 20 -10.38 -11.57 -1.80
CA VAL A 20 -10.42 -11.31 -3.25
C VAL A 20 -11.13 -9.99 -3.55
N ILE A 21 -12.29 -9.76 -2.94
CA ILE A 21 -13.05 -8.51 -3.07
C ILE A 21 -12.21 -7.32 -2.60
N PHE A 22 -11.61 -7.43 -1.42
CA PHE A 22 -10.75 -6.40 -0.84
C PHE A 22 -9.54 -6.12 -1.73
N GLY A 23 -8.80 -7.14 -2.14
CA GLY A 23 -7.60 -6.98 -2.97
C GLY A 23 -7.93 -6.39 -4.35
N THR A 24 -9.01 -6.83 -4.98
CA THR A 24 -9.48 -6.26 -6.27
C THR A 24 -9.89 -4.80 -6.11
N ALA A 25 -10.60 -4.44 -5.05
CA ALA A 25 -10.94 -3.05 -4.76
C ALA A 25 -9.70 -2.19 -4.52
N VAL A 26 -8.69 -2.71 -3.81
CA VAL A 26 -7.40 -2.03 -3.61
C VAL A 26 -6.68 -1.78 -4.93
N VAL A 27 -6.67 -2.77 -5.82
CA VAL A 27 -6.10 -2.64 -7.17
C VAL A 27 -6.81 -1.53 -7.96
N LEU A 28 -8.15 -1.55 -7.99
CA LEU A 28 -8.95 -0.55 -8.69
C LEU A 28 -8.74 0.86 -8.14
N TYR A 29 -8.69 1.01 -6.81
CA TYR A 29 -8.45 2.30 -6.14
C TYR A 29 -7.08 2.90 -6.46
N ASN A 30 -6.06 2.06 -6.67
CA ASN A 30 -4.70 2.51 -6.91
C ASN A 30 -4.32 2.57 -8.39
N LEU A 31 -5.14 2.01 -9.30
CA LEU A 31 -4.82 1.86 -10.71
C LEU A 31 -4.44 3.18 -11.40
N GLY A 32 -5.15 4.27 -11.08
CA GLY A 32 -4.85 5.60 -11.61
C GLY A 32 -3.51 6.17 -11.13
N ARG A 33 -3.08 5.82 -9.90
CA ARG A 33 -1.80 6.26 -9.31
C ARG A 33 -0.61 5.41 -9.74
N ALA A 34 -0.85 4.16 -10.16
CA ALA A 34 0.17 3.22 -10.64
C ALA A 34 1.03 3.75 -11.79
N ARG A 35 0.50 4.70 -12.59
CA ARG A 35 1.24 5.31 -13.70
C ARG A 35 2.29 6.32 -13.23
N ARG A 36 2.06 6.99 -12.10
CA ARG A 36 2.90 8.09 -11.60
C ARG A 36 3.96 7.61 -10.63
N ASP A 37 3.61 6.68 -9.75
CA ASP A 37 4.48 6.23 -8.67
C ASP A 37 4.90 4.77 -8.80
N ARG A 38 6.20 4.53 -8.62
CA ARG A 38 6.82 3.21 -8.75
C ARG A 38 6.41 2.27 -7.61
N VAL A 39 6.28 2.78 -6.39
CA VAL A 39 5.89 1.99 -5.22
C VAL A 39 4.46 1.49 -5.40
N THR A 40 3.55 2.40 -5.76
CA THR A 40 2.14 2.07 -6.06
C THR A 40 2.02 1.01 -7.15
N ARG A 41 2.81 1.12 -8.23
CA ARG A 41 2.79 0.11 -9.31
C ARG A 41 3.22 -1.28 -8.83
N ALA A 42 4.28 -1.34 -8.03
CA ALA A 42 4.76 -2.61 -7.48
C ALA A 42 3.77 -3.21 -6.47
N PHE A 43 3.15 -2.35 -5.66
CA PHE A 43 2.11 -2.74 -4.71
C PHE A 43 0.89 -3.33 -5.41
N ILE A 44 0.38 -2.67 -6.45
CA ILE A 44 -0.74 -3.19 -7.24
C ILE A 44 -0.37 -4.54 -7.86
N ALA A 45 0.81 -4.67 -8.44
CA ALA A 45 1.25 -5.94 -9.02
C ALA A 45 1.21 -7.07 -7.98
N LEU A 46 1.75 -6.82 -6.77
CA LEU A 46 1.74 -7.80 -5.69
C LEU A 46 0.31 -8.20 -5.29
N ILE A 47 -0.55 -7.22 -5.01
CA ILE A 47 -1.93 -7.49 -4.60
C ILE A 47 -2.72 -8.18 -5.71
N SER A 48 -2.51 -7.82 -6.98
CA SER A 48 -3.16 -8.50 -8.11
C SER A 48 -2.81 -9.99 -8.17
N PHE A 49 -1.52 -10.36 -8.07
CA PHE A 49 -1.13 -11.77 -8.10
C PHE A 49 -1.65 -12.56 -6.89
N VAL A 50 -1.64 -11.95 -5.72
CA VAL A 50 -2.25 -12.53 -4.51
C VAL A 50 -3.76 -12.74 -4.72
N SER A 51 -4.48 -11.73 -5.20
CA SER A 51 -5.93 -11.82 -5.46
C SER A 51 -6.26 -12.87 -6.52
N ILE A 52 -5.43 -13.02 -7.56
CA ILE A 52 -5.58 -14.09 -8.56
C ILE A 52 -5.44 -15.47 -7.92
N THR A 53 -4.49 -15.64 -6.99
CA THR A 53 -4.28 -16.91 -6.26
C THR A 53 -5.55 -17.27 -5.47
N PHE A 54 -6.01 -16.37 -4.59
CA PHE A 54 -7.21 -16.62 -3.77
C PHE A 54 -8.48 -16.78 -4.62
N PHE A 55 -8.56 -16.09 -5.76
CA PHE A 55 -9.69 -16.26 -6.68
C PHE A 55 -9.67 -17.64 -7.34
N ALA A 56 -8.51 -18.11 -7.78
CA ALA A 56 -8.38 -19.45 -8.34
C ALA A 56 -8.71 -20.53 -7.29
N GLU A 57 -8.20 -20.39 -6.06
CA GLU A 57 -8.48 -21.30 -4.95
C GLU A 57 -9.99 -21.38 -4.65
N LEU A 58 -10.68 -20.23 -4.62
CA LEU A 58 -12.13 -20.16 -4.44
C LEU A 58 -12.90 -20.86 -5.58
N LEU A 59 -12.42 -20.76 -6.83
CA LEU A 59 -13.03 -21.46 -7.96
C LEU A 59 -12.79 -22.97 -7.87
N VAL A 60 -11.61 -23.39 -7.43
CA VAL A 60 -11.28 -24.80 -7.20
C VAL A 60 -12.20 -25.41 -6.16
N SER A 61 -12.49 -24.71 -5.05
CA SER A 61 -13.40 -25.22 -4.00
C SER A 61 -14.85 -25.42 -4.47
N ARG A 62 -15.20 -24.89 -5.64
CA ARG A 62 -16.53 -25.00 -6.27
C ARG A 62 -16.53 -25.82 -7.56
N ALA A 63 -15.40 -26.42 -7.93
CA ALA A 63 -15.29 -27.23 -9.14
C ALA A 63 -16.06 -28.56 -8.98
N LEU A 64 -16.98 -28.83 -9.90
CA LEU A 64 -17.77 -30.07 -9.93
C LEU A 64 -17.12 -31.19 -10.75
N VAL A 65 -16.15 -30.84 -11.60
CA VAL A 65 -15.53 -31.72 -12.60
C VAL A 65 -14.02 -31.72 -12.35
N PRO A 66 -13.33 -32.89 -12.36
CA PRO A 66 -11.92 -32.97 -11.98
C PRO A 66 -11.01 -32.25 -12.98
N ILE A 67 -11.35 -32.30 -14.27
CA ILE A 67 -10.63 -31.59 -15.34
C ILE A 67 -10.68 -30.07 -15.09
N SER A 68 -11.83 -29.54 -14.71
CA SER A 68 -11.98 -28.12 -14.38
C SER A 68 -11.15 -27.75 -13.15
N ALA A 69 -11.14 -28.60 -12.13
CA ALA A 69 -10.32 -28.39 -10.93
C ALA A 69 -8.82 -28.37 -11.27
N GLU A 70 -8.34 -29.29 -12.11
CA GLU A 70 -6.93 -29.30 -12.54
C GLU A 70 -6.55 -28.01 -13.30
N ILE A 71 -7.38 -27.59 -14.26
CA ILE A 71 -7.12 -26.36 -15.02
C ILE A 71 -7.06 -25.15 -14.09
N LEU A 72 -7.98 -25.04 -13.14
CA LEU A 72 -8.02 -23.95 -12.17
C LEU A 72 -6.82 -23.98 -11.22
N LEU A 73 -6.42 -25.15 -10.72
CA LEU A 73 -5.22 -25.34 -9.91
C LEU A 73 -3.94 -24.98 -10.68
N ARG A 74 -3.88 -25.25 -11.99
CA ARG A 74 -2.77 -24.79 -12.83
C ARG A 74 -2.82 -23.27 -13.05
N LEU A 75 -3.99 -22.68 -13.24
CA LEU A 75 -4.15 -21.22 -13.37
C LEU A 75 -3.80 -20.47 -12.08
N GLU A 76 -3.98 -21.09 -10.91
CA GLU A 76 -3.53 -20.54 -9.62
C GLU A 76 -2.04 -20.18 -9.63
N TRP A 77 -1.23 -20.94 -10.38
CA TRP A 77 0.21 -20.69 -10.49
C TRP A 77 0.57 -19.35 -11.12
N ILE A 78 -0.36 -18.68 -11.81
CA ILE A 78 -0.19 -17.28 -12.25
C ILE A 78 0.14 -16.39 -11.06
N GLY A 79 -0.57 -16.57 -9.95
CA GLY A 79 -0.29 -15.87 -8.72
C GLY A 79 0.96 -16.40 -8.02
N VAL A 80 1.01 -17.71 -7.79
CA VAL A 80 2.09 -18.38 -7.03
C VAL A 80 3.48 -18.09 -7.59
N ALA A 81 3.66 -18.16 -8.91
CA ALA A 81 4.97 -17.94 -9.54
C ALA A 81 5.38 -16.47 -9.60
N MET A 82 4.42 -15.54 -9.63
CA MET A 82 4.67 -14.12 -9.84
C MET A 82 4.78 -13.31 -8.53
N VAL A 83 4.21 -13.80 -7.43
CA VAL A 83 4.27 -13.13 -6.11
C VAL A 83 5.70 -12.83 -5.65
N PRO A 84 6.68 -13.76 -5.70
CA PRO A 84 8.04 -13.45 -5.25
C PRO A 84 8.69 -12.31 -6.06
N ALA A 85 8.45 -12.28 -7.37
CA ALA A 85 8.95 -11.23 -8.25
C ALA A 85 8.29 -9.87 -7.95
N ALA A 86 6.97 -9.86 -7.71
CA ALA A 86 6.23 -8.65 -7.37
C ALA A 86 6.58 -8.14 -5.96
N GLN A 87 6.79 -9.05 -5.01
CA GLN A 87 7.27 -8.73 -3.68
C GLN A 87 8.67 -8.11 -3.77
N TYR A 88 9.59 -8.70 -4.53
CA TYR A 88 10.92 -8.14 -4.75
C TYR A 88 10.86 -6.75 -5.43
N HIS A 89 9.99 -6.57 -6.42
CA HIS A 89 9.74 -5.27 -7.05
C HIS A 89 9.29 -4.22 -6.03
N LEU A 90 8.38 -4.57 -5.12
CA LEU A 90 7.91 -3.67 -4.08
C LEU A 90 9.03 -3.32 -3.09
N SER A 91 9.85 -4.30 -2.70
CA SER A 91 10.99 -4.06 -1.80
C SER A 91 12.04 -3.11 -2.39
N ASP A 92 12.38 -3.24 -3.69
CA ASP A 92 13.30 -2.33 -4.36
C ASP A 92 12.69 -0.93 -4.53
N ALA A 93 11.38 -0.86 -4.79
CA ALA A 93 10.68 0.42 -4.87
C ALA A 93 10.73 1.17 -3.52
N LEU A 94 10.43 0.49 -2.40
CA LEU A 94 10.53 1.05 -1.05
C LEU A 94 11.97 1.42 -0.68
N LEU A 95 12.96 0.62 -1.06
CA LEU A 95 14.36 0.98 -0.82
C LEU A 95 14.77 2.22 -1.64
N SER A 96 14.24 2.38 -2.85
CA SER A 96 14.56 3.53 -3.70
C SER A 96 14.04 4.85 -3.16
N THR A 97 12.98 4.86 -2.33
CA THR A 97 12.50 6.09 -1.68
C THR A 97 13.46 6.60 -0.61
N THR A 98 14.40 5.78 -0.12
CA THR A 98 15.45 6.20 0.84
C THR A 98 16.68 6.85 0.18
N GLY A 99 16.54 7.34 -1.04
CA GLY A 99 17.64 7.97 -1.81
C GLY A 99 18.75 6.99 -2.21
N ASN A 100 18.45 5.70 -2.38
CA ASN A 100 19.39 4.73 -2.98
C ASN A 100 18.74 4.08 -4.21
N PRO A 101 18.69 4.77 -5.36
CA PRO A 101 18.34 4.13 -6.61
C PRO A 101 19.54 3.33 -7.15
N SER A 102 19.32 2.11 -7.65
CA SER A 102 20.36 1.31 -8.31
C SER A 102 19.86 0.75 -9.63
N ARG A 103 20.64 0.96 -10.71
CA ARG A 103 20.34 0.41 -12.04
C ARG A 103 20.39 -1.12 -12.03
N ARG A 104 21.33 -1.73 -11.29
CA ARG A 104 21.46 -3.20 -11.20
C ARG A 104 20.22 -3.85 -10.60
N ARG A 105 19.69 -3.29 -9.50
CA ARG A 105 18.46 -3.82 -8.88
C ARG A 105 17.24 -3.71 -9.80
N ARG A 106 17.17 -2.66 -10.63
CA ARG A 106 16.11 -2.52 -11.64
C ARG A 106 16.14 -3.65 -12.67
N TYR A 107 17.33 -4.12 -13.06
CA TYR A 107 17.48 -5.31 -13.89
C TYR A 107 17.13 -6.59 -13.13
N SER A 108 17.54 -6.72 -11.87
CA SER A 108 17.16 -7.87 -11.03
C SER A 108 15.65 -8.04 -10.91
N VAL A 109 14.88 -6.95 -10.82
CA VAL A 109 13.41 -7.02 -10.83
C VAL A 109 12.87 -7.63 -12.12
N ARG A 110 13.42 -7.23 -13.28
CA ARG A 110 13.02 -7.81 -14.59
C ARG A 110 13.38 -9.29 -14.68
N ILE A 111 14.59 -9.66 -14.22
CA ILE A 111 15.03 -11.05 -14.16
C ILE A 111 14.06 -11.85 -13.28
N GLY A 112 13.69 -11.35 -12.10
CA GLY A 112 12.70 -12.00 -11.24
C GLY A 112 11.37 -12.26 -11.93
N TYR A 113 10.81 -11.27 -12.66
CA TYR A 113 9.58 -11.49 -13.43
C TYR A 113 9.74 -12.50 -14.57
N ILE A 114 10.88 -12.49 -15.27
CA ILE A 114 11.18 -13.49 -16.32
C ILE A 114 11.29 -14.89 -15.72
N THR A 115 12.00 -15.03 -14.60
CA THR A 115 12.12 -16.31 -13.88
C THR A 115 10.76 -16.80 -13.39
N GLY A 116 9.93 -15.91 -12.83
CA GLY A 116 8.53 -16.22 -12.48
C GLY A 116 7.71 -16.68 -13.69
N LEU A 117 7.86 -16.02 -14.84
CA LEU A 117 7.19 -16.41 -16.09
C LEU A 117 7.64 -17.79 -16.61
N ILE A 118 8.93 -18.12 -16.47
CA ILE A 118 9.46 -19.45 -16.82
C ILE A 118 8.84 -20.51 -15.92
N PHE A 119 8.82 -20.30 -14.60
CA PHE A 119 8.17 -21.24 -13.67
C PHE A 119 6.66 -21.35 -13.93
N LEU A 120 5.99 -20.24 -14.27
CA LEU A 120 4.59 -20.26 -14.68
C LEU A 120 4.37 -21.12 -15.92
N GLY A 121 5.16 -20.93 -16.98
CA GLY A 121 5.07 -21.73 -18.20
C GLY A 121 5.30 -23.21 -17.94
N LEU A 122 6.29 -23.54 -17.10
CA LEU A 122 6.55 -24.92 -16.68
C LEU A 122 5.37 -25.49 -15.88
N ALA A 123 4.76 -24.75 -14.96
CA ALA A 123 3.62 -25.23 -14.16
C ALA A 123 2.34 -25.42 -15.01
N LEU A 124 2.10 -24.54 -15.98
CA LEU A 124 0.93 -24.61 -16.85
C LEU A 124 0.99 -25.74 -17.86
N PHE A 125 2.15 -25.93 -18.51
CA PHE A 125 2.26 -26.83 -19.66
C PHE A 125 2.96 -28.16 -19.37
N THR A 126 3.58 -28.31 -18.19
CA THR A 126 4.34 -29.52 -17.86
C THR A 126 4.00 -30.06 -16.47
N ASN A 127 4.35 -31.33 -16.24
CA ASN A 127 4.25 -31.97 -14.92
C ASN A 127 5.55 -31.84 -14.10
N LEU A 128 6.48 -30.98 -14.53
CA LEU A 128 7.80 -30.88 -13.90
C LEU A 128 7.76 -30.18 -12.54
N ILE A 129 6.93 -29.14 -12.40
CA ILE A 129 6.79 -28.43 -11.13
C ILE A 129 5.64 -29.03 -10.33
N VAL A 130 4.56 -29.41 -11.02
CA VAL A 130 3.31 -29.79 -10.39
C VAL A 130 2.64 -30.89 -11.20
N GLN A 131 2.13 -31.92 -10.52
CA GLN A 131 1.53 -33.07 -11.15
C GLN A 131 0.07 -33.25 -10.69
N ALA A 132 -0.81 -33.59 -11.63
CA ALA A 132 -2.18 -33.99 -11.32
C ALA A 132 -2.18 -35.41 -10.72
N THR A 133 -3.02 -35.62 -9.72
CA THR A 133 -3.19 -36.94 -9.07
C THR A 133 -4.59 -37.45 -9.37
N ASP A 134 -4.77 -38.77 -9.49
CA ASP A 134 -6.08 -39.38 -9.84
C ASP A 134 -7.20 -39.12 -8.82
N GLN A 135 -6.90 -38.54 -7.65
CA GLN A 135 -7.82 -38.31 -6.52
C GLN A 135 -8.18 -36.83 -6.25
N ILE A 136 -8.08 -35.94 -7.25
CA ILE A 136 -8.34 -34.49 -7.06
C ILE A 136 -9.72 -34.17 -6.44
N LEU A 137 -10.76 -34.95 -6.77
CA LEU A 137 -12.13 -34.71 -6.28
C LEU A 137 -12.44 -35.32 -4.90
N SER A 138 -11.70 -36.35 -4.50
CA SER A 138 -11.96 -37.09 -3.26
C SER A 138 -11.21 -36.51 -2.06
N ALA A 139 -10.27 -35.60 -2.31
CA ALA A 139 -9.57 -34.88 -1.26
C ALA A 139 -10.48 -33.82 -0.65
N ALA A 140 -10.57 -33.77 0.67
CA ALA A 140 -11.28 -32.71 1.40
C ALA A 140 -10.70 -31.30 1.14
N ALA A 141 -9.50 -31.21 0.54
CA ALA A 141 -8.93 -30.04 -0.09
C ALA A 141 -8.28 -30.44 -1.43
N PRO A 142 -8.86 -30.09 -2.59
CA PRO A 142 -8.26 -30.39 -3.90
C PRO A 142 -6.91 -29.69 -4.04
N HIS A 143 -5.85 -30.46 -4.29
CA HIS A 143 -4.51 -29.93 -4.50
C HIS A 143 -3.77 -30.74 -5.56
N LEU A 144 -2.70 -30.15 -6.11
CA LEU A 144 -1.78 -30.87 -6.98
C LEU A 144 -0.62 -31.46 -6.17
N SER A 145 0.09 -32.44 -6.72
CA SER A 145 1.27 -33.06 -6.11
C SER A 145 2.57 -32.40 -6.58
N ALA A 146 3.61 -32.45 -5.75
CA ALA A 146 4.91 -31.85 -6.08
C ALA A 146 5.60 -32.63 -7.21
N GLY A 147 5.93 -31.92 -8.29
CA GLY A 147 6.78 -32.45 -9.36
C GLY A 147 8.28 -32.41 -9.00
N PRO A 148 9.15 -33.01 -9.82
CA PRO A 148 10.59 -33.11 -9.55
C PRO A 148 11.30 -31.75 -9.43
N LEU A 149 10.85 -30.72 -10.16
CA LEU A 149 11.40 -29.35 -10.11
C LEU A 149 10.74 -28.46 -9.05
N PHE A 150 9.78 -28.97 -8.27
CA PHE A 150 9.11 -28.18 -7.24
C PHE A 150 10.09 -27.63 -6.20
N ALA A 151 11.08 -28.43 -5.79
CA ALA A 151 12.09 -28.00 -4.81
C ALA A 151 12.91 -26.79 -5.33
N LEU A 152 13.25 -26.77 -6.62
CA LEU A 152 13.95 -25.64 -7.23
C LEU A 152 13.09 -24.37 -7.20
N PHE A 153 11.79 -24.50 -7.50
CA PHE A 153 10.84 -23.40 -7.37
C PHE A 153 10.74 -22.90 -5.92
N ALA A 154 10.63 -23.81 -4.95
CA ALA A 154 10.54 -23.45 -3.53
C ALA A 154 11.79 -22.70 -3.06
N VAL A 155 12.99 -23.14 -3.46
CA VAL A 155 14.24 -22.42 -3.17
C VAL A 155 14.23 -21.02 -3.78
N TYR A 156 13.84 -20.88 -5.06
CA TYR A 156 13.70 -19.59 -5.71
C TYR A 156 12.71 -18.67 -4.98
N PHE A 157 11.53 -19.20 -4.63
CA PHE A 157 10.46 -18.47 -3.95
C PHE A 157 10.96 -17.88 -2.63
N TRP A 158 11.50 -18.74 -1.75
CA TRP A 158 11.99 -18.31 -0.44
C TRP A 158 13.24 -17.44 -0.51
N ALA A 159 14.15 -17.68 -1.47
CA ALA A 159 15.30 -16.81 -1.68
C ALA A 159 14.89 -15.39 -2.09
N MET A 160 13.94 -15.27 -3.03
CA MET A 160 13.41 -13.96 -3.45
C MET A 160 12.67 -13.27 -2.31
N THR A 161 11.84 -13.98 -1.55
CA THR A 161 11.19 -13.44 -0.36
C THR A 161 12.20 -12.95 0.68
N ALA A 162 13.23 -13.74 1.00
CA ALA A 162 14.27 -13.36 1.95
C ALA A 162 15.04 -12.11 1.51
N LEU A 163 15.43 -12.03 0.22
CA LEU A 163 16.04 -10.83 -0.36
C LEU A 163 15.13 -9.61 -0.26
N SER A 164 13.83 -9.81 -0.49
CA SER A 164 12.84 -8.73 -0.42
C SER A 164 12.68 -8.21 1.01
N ILE A 165 12.64 -9.10 2.01
CA ILE A 165 12.61 -8.75 3.43
C ILE A 165 13.89 -8.01 3.82
N TYR A 166 15.06 -8.51 3.41
CA TYR A 166 16.34 -7.84 3.66
C TYR A 166 16.38 -6.41 3.09
N HIS A 167 15.83 -6.19 1.89
CA HIS A 167 15.75 -4.86 1.30
C HIS A 167 14.86 -3.90 2.09
N VAL A 168 13.68 -4.33 2.55
CA VAL A 168 12.79 -3.49 3.36
C VAL A 168 13.43 -3.22 4.73
N TRP A 169 14.09 -4.22 5.34
CA TRP A 169 14.84 -4.03 6.57
C TRP A 169 15.97 -3.00 6.42
N ARG A 170 16.75 -3.08 5.33
CA ARG A 170 17.78 -2.09 5.01
C ARG A 170 17.19 -0.69 4.74
N ALA A 171 15.98 -0.61 4.18
CA ALA A 171 15.29 0.67 4.00
C ALA A 171 14.89 1.29 5.35
N ARG A 172 14.44 0.45 6.31
CA ARG A 172 14.12 0.87 7.68
C ARG A 172 15.36 1.44 8.40
N GLU A 173 16.51 0.78 8.29
CA GLU A 173 17.74 1.26 8.95
C GLU A 173 18.18 2.63 8.44
N ARG A 174 17.97 2.89 7.14
CA ARG A 174 18.33 4.14 6.46
C ARG A 174 17.33 5.27 6.64
N SER A 175 16.18 5.00 7.26
CA SER A 175 15.16 6.03 7.49
C SER A 175 15.65 6.99 8.58
N ILE A 176 15.72 8.28 8.27
CA ILE A 176 16.24 9.33 9.16
C ILE A 176 15.18 9.70 10.22
N THR A 177 13.93 9.85 9.80
CA THR A 177 12.83 10.21 10.71
C THR A 177 12.24 9.00 11.42
N THR A 178 11.83 9.19 12.68
CA THR A 178 11.16 8.16 13.50
C THR A 178 9.85 7.69 12.87
N THR A 179 9.12 8.61 12.24
CA THR A 179 7.84 8.34 11.56
C THR A 179 8.02 7.45 10.33
N THR A 180 8.99 7.75 9.45
CA THR A 180 9.32 6.90 8.29
C THR A 180 9.85 5.53 8.75
N ARG A 181 10.69 5.50 9.78
CA ARG A 181 11.20 4.24 10.36
C ARG A 181 10.09 3.36 10.93
N GLN A 182 9.11 3.93 11.63
CA GLN A 182 7.96 3.19 12.16
C GLN A 182 7.08 2.62 11.03
N ARG A 183 6.79 3.42 10.00
CA ARG A 183 6.01 2.98 8.82
C ARG A 183 6.70 1.83 8.09
N MET A 184 8.02 1.90 7.91
CA MET A 184 8.81 0.82 7.30
C MET A 184 8.83 -0.44 8.17
N SER A 185 8.82 -0.31 9.51
CA SER A 185 8.76 -1.45 10.43
C SER A 185 7.44 -2.22 10.33
N ILE A 186 6.32 -1.49 10.28
CA ILE A 186 4.98 -2.07 10.12
C ILE A 186 4.86 -2.71 8.74
N THR A 187 5.38 -2.03 7.71
CA THR A 187 5.43 -2.56 6.35
C THR A 187 6.23 -3.86 6.30
N LEU A 188 7.41 -3.92 6.93
CA LEU A 188 8.25 -5.12 7.00
C LEU A 188 7.51 -6.32 7.60
N PHE A 189 6.76 -6.12 8.69
CA PHE A 189 5.95 -7.17 9.29
C PHE A 189 4.85 -7.62 8.32
N ALA A 190 4.05 -6.68 7.81
CA ALA A 190 2.97 -6.97 6.86
C ALA A 190 3.46 -7.62 5.55
N PHE A 191 4.71 -7.41 5.19
CA PHE A 191 5.34 -7.95 3.99
C PHE A 191 5.47 -9.47 3.98
N ILE A 192 5.52 -10.09 5.16
CA ILE A 192 5.61 -11.55 5.32
C ILE A 192 4.28 -12.23 4.95
N ALA A 193 3.17 -11.48 4.96
CA ALA A 193 1.84 -12.03 4.64
C ALA A 193 1.75 -12.61 3.23
N ALA A 194 2.30 -11.93 2.22
CA ALA A 194 2.20 -12.37 0.83
C ALA A 194 2.81 -13.75 0.55
N PRO A 195 4.07 -14.03 0.94
CA PRO A 195 4.63 -15.36 0.76
C PRO A 195 3.92 -16.40 1.63
N LEU A 196 3.50 -16.03 2.84
CA LEU A 196 2.76 -16.93 3.71
C LEU A 196 1.39 -17.33 3.13
N ALA A 197 0.74 -16.40 2.44
CA ALA A 197 -0.59 -16.57 1.87
C ALA A 197 -0.61 -17.48 0.64
N VAL A 198 0.38 -17.33 -0.23
CA VAL A 198 0.34 -17.84 -1.61
C VAL A 198 1.19 -19.08 -1.79
N PHE A 199 2.09 -19.39 -0.87
CA PHE A 199 2.92 -20.58 -1.00
C PHE A 199 2.07 -21.87 -0.93
N PRO A 200 2.21 -22.80 -1.88
CA PRO A 200 1.31 -23.96 -1.99
C PRO A 200 1.72 -25.07 -1.02
N TYR A 201 1.41 -24.90 0.27
CA TYR A 201 1.82 -25.84 1.33
C TYR A 201 1.29 -27.27 1.12
N LEU A 202 0.10 -27.40 0.53
CA LEU A 202 -0.52 -28.71 0.28
C LEU A 202 0.20 -29.50 -0.83
N VAL A 203 0.92 -28.82 -1.73
CA VAL A 203 1.71 -29.50 -2.76
C VAL A 203 2.89 -30.27 -2.16
N LEU A 204 3.39 -29.86 -0.98
CA LEU A 204 4.45 -30.56 -0.25
C LEU A 204 3.96 -31.84 0.43
N THR A 205 2.66 -31.95 0.72
CA THR A 205 2.11 -33.11 1.42
C THR A 205 1.75 -34.21 0.43
N ASN A 206 2.76 -34.98 0.01
CA ASN A 206 2.61 -35.89 -1.12
C ASN A 206 1.77 -37.16 -0.84
N LYS A 207 1.55 -37.57 0.43
CA LYS A 207 0.99 -38.93 0.74
C LYS A 207 0.19 -39.12 2.05
N GLY A 208 -0.19 -38.07 2.79
CA GLY A 208 -0.65 -38.25 4.20
C GLY A 208 -2.04 -37.75 4.59
N PHE A 209 -2.72 -36.95 3.77
CA PHE A 209 -3.88 -36.15 4.19
C PHE A 209 -5.21 -36.60 3.57
N GLN A 210 -5.40 -37.92 3.42
CA GLN A 210 -6.38 -38.44 2.46
C GLN A 210 -7.76 -38.81 3.00
N THR A 211 -8.02 -38.84 4.30
CA THR A 211 -9.34 -39.36 4.75
C THR A 211 -10.07 -38.56 5.82
N ASP A 212 -9.41 -37.72 6.62
CA ASP A 212 -10.10 -36.77 7.51
C ASP A 212 -9.18 -35.59 7.80
N LEU A 213 -9.54 -34.39 7.35
CA LEU A 213 -8.84 -33.18 7.77
C LEU A 213 -9.28 -32.86 9.21
N PRO A 214 -8.38 -32.90 10.20
CA PRO A 214 -8.74 -32.62 11.58
C PRO A 214 -9.34 -31.23 11.71
N ILE A 215 -10.26 -31.01 12.65
CA ILE A 215 -10.85 -29.69 12.89
C ILE A 215 -9.78 -28.60 13.12
N TRP A 216 -8.63 -28.99 13.68
CA TRP A 216 -7.45 -28.16 13.88
C TRP A 216 -6.86 -27.62 12.57
N PHE A 217 -6.89 -28.41 11.48
CA PHE A 217 -6.42 -27.97 10.18
C PHE A 217 -7.22 -26.76 9.68
N TRP A 218 -8.56 -26.85 9.76
CA TRP A 218 -9.43 -25.74 9.37
C TRP A 218 -9.25 -24.52 10.26
N LEU A 219 -9.08 -24.70 11.57
CA LEU A 219 -8.78 -23.58 12.47
C LEU A 219 -7.46 -22.89 12.11
N VAL A 220 -6.41 -23.65 11.78
CA VAL A 220 -5.12 -23.10 11.37
C VAL A 220 -5.25 -22.32 10.06
N ILE A 221 -5.95 -22.86 9.06
CA ILE A 221 -6.16 -22.16 7.78
C ILE A 221 -6.98 -20.89 7.95
N ILE A 222 -8.12 -20.95 8.65
CA ILE A 222 -8.96 -19.77 8.90
C ILE A 222 -8.16 -18.71 9.66
N THR A 223 -7.43 -19.10 10.70
CA THR A 223 -6.57 -18.18 11.46
C THR A 223 -5.49 -17.59 10.56
N GLY A 224 -4.85 -18.40 9.73
CA GLY A 224 -3.83 -17.97 8.77
C GLY A 224 -4.38 -16.95 7.79
N ASN A 225 -5.51 -17.24 7.13
CA ASN A 225 -6.17 -16.34 6.19
C ASN A 225 -6.65 -15.04 6.88
N LEU A 226 -7.10 -15.11 8.14
CA LEU A 226 -7.49 -13.93 8.91
C LEU A 226 -6.29 -13.03 9.17
N VAL A 227 -5.17 -13.61 9.63
CA VAL A 227 -3.92 -12.89 9.87
C VAL A 227 -3.40 -12.28 8.56
N VAL A 228 -3.38 -13.05 7.48
CA VAL A 228 -2.96 -12.58 6.15
C VAL A 228 -3.85 -11.43 5.66
N GLY A 229 -5.17 -11.57 5.76
CA GLY A 229 -6.13 -10.54 5.37
C GLY A 229 -5.92 -9.24 6.17
N LEU A 230 -5.72 -9.35 7.49
CA LEU A 230 -5.40 -8.21 8.35
C LEU A 230 -4.07 -7.56 7.95
N MET A 231 -3.04 -8.35 7.68
CA MET A 231 -1.73 -7.85 7.25
C MET A 231 -1.81 -7.15 5.88
N PHE A 232 -2.62 -7.64 4.94
CA PHE A 232 -2.87 -6.92 3.68
C PHE A 232 -3.64 -5.62 3.88
N ALA A 233 -4.60 -5.58 4.80
CA ALA A 233 -5.29 -4.34 5.15
C ALA A 233 -4.32 -3.31 5.76
N ILE A 234 -3.44 -3.75 6.66
CA ILE A 234 -2.36 -2.92 7.24
C ILE A 234 -1.41 -2.45 6.15
N LEU A 235 -0.97 -3.33 5.26
CA LEU A 235 -0.08 -3.01 4.14
C LEU A 235 -0.73 -1.94 3.24
N THR A 236 -2.00 -2.13 2.88
CA THR A 236 -2.77 -1.16 2.08
C THR A 236 -2.84 0.20 2.76
N ALA A 237 -3.14 0.23 4.05
CA ALA A 237 -3.25 1.47 4.80
C ALA A 237 -1.93 2.26 4.83
N HIS A 238 -0.78 1.56 4.84
CA HIS A 238 0.54 2.19 4.87
C HIS A 238 1.07 2.55 3.47
N LEU A 239 0.77 1.75 2.45
CA LEU A 239 1.33 1.97 1.11
C LEU A 239 0.54 2.97 0.28
N VAL A 240 -0.72 3.22 0.62
CA VAL A 240 -1.58 4.18 -0.08
C VAL A 240 -1.07 5.63 -0.04
N TYR A 241 -0.16 5.97 0.88
CA TYR A 241 0.48 7.29 0.96
C TYR A 241 1.54 7.51 -0.11
N PHE A 242 2.22 6.45 -0.56
CA PHE A 242 3.25 6.61 -1.58
C PHE A 242 2.63 7.10 -2.90
N GLY A 243 3.19 8.17 -3.45
CA GLY A 243 2.70 8.78 -4.69
C GLY A 243 1.45 9.68 -4.54
N ALA A 244 0.98 9.95 -3.32
CA ALA A 244 -0.08 10.93 -3.10
C ALA A 244 0.49 12.35 -2.99
N THR A 245 -0.09 13.29 -3.74
CA THR A 245 0.23 14.73 -3.65
C THR A 245 -0.59 15.45 -2.57
N SER A 246 -1.41 14.73 -1.82
CA SER A 246 -2.29 15.26 -0.78
C SER A 246 -1.79 14.84 0.61
N PRO A 247 -2.05 15.64 1.66
CA PRO A 247 -1.66 15.30 3.02
C PRO A 247 -2.16 13.92 3.44
N ASP A 248 -1.36 13.18 4.21
CA ASP A 248 -1.62 11.80 4.64
C ASP A 248 -3.03 11.57 5.19
N ARG A 249 -3.54 12.53 5.98
CA ARG A 249 -4.89 12.45 6.56
C ARG A 249 -5.99 12.38 5.47
N VAL A 250 -5.88 13.20 4.43
CA VAL A 250 -6.86 13.26 3.33
C VAL A 250 -6.87 11.95 2.54
N VAL A 251 -5.69 11.37 2.30
CA VAL A 251 -5.57 10.10 1.58
C VAL A 251 -6.20 8.97 2.39
N ARG A 252 -5.95 8.93 3.71
CA ARG A 252 -6.56 7.95 4.62
C ARG A 252 -8.09 8.04 4.59
N VAL A 253 -8.65 9.25 4.67
CA VAL A 253 -10.09 9.48 4.59
C VAL A 253 -10.68 8.96 3.28
N LYS A 254 -10.06 9.31 2.15
CA LYS A 254 -10.51 8.88 0.82
C LYS A 254 -10.44 7.35 0.67
N LEU A 255 -9.39 6.72 1.21
CA LEU A 255 -9.26 5.26 1.23
C LEU A 255 -10.38 4.63 2.06
N PHE A 256 -10.60 5.08 3.30
CA PHE A 256 -11.65 4.51 4.16
C PHE A 256 -13.05 4.70 3.56
N LYS A 257 -13.36 5.88 3.01
CA LYS A 257 -14.62 6.14 2.31
C LYS A 257 -14.80 5.21 1.11
N TYR A 258 -13.75 4.99 0.32
CA TYR A 258 -13.78 4.05 -0.80
C TYR A 258 -13.95 2.59 -0.32
N MET A 259 -13.21 2.19 0.71
CA MET A 259 -13.22 0.84 1.28
C MET A 259 -14.59 0.49 1.90
N ALA A 260 -15.21 1.45 2.59
CA ALA A 260 -16.56 1.31 3.12
C ALA A 260 -17.61 1.22 2.01
N ARG A 261 -17.42 1.94 0.91
CA ARG A 261 -18.40 1.97 -0.19
C ARG A 261 -18.36 0.73 -1.08
N VAL A 262 -17.17 0.26 -1.43
CA VAL A 262 -17.00 -0.75 -2.48
C VAL A 262 -16.82 -2.15 -1.88
N PRO A 263 -15.67 -2.51 -1.27
CA PRO A 263 -15.44 -3.87 -0.81
C PRO A 263 -16.26 -4.26 0.41
N LEU A 264 -16.58 -3.35 1.32
CA LEU A 264 -17.46 -3.66 2.45
C LEU A 264 -18.88 -3.99 1.96
N THR A 265 -19.45 -3.17 1.07
CA THR A 265 -20.76 -3.44 0.45
C THR A 265 -20.76 -4.79 -0.28
N ALA A 266 -19.76 -5.04 -1.11
CA ALA A 266 -19.64 -6.30 -1.85
C ALA A 266 -19.52 -7.51 -0.90
N SER A 267 -18.76 -7.38 0.19
CA SER A 267 -18.62 -8.43 1.21
C SER A 267 -19.94 -8.71 1.93
N ILE A 268 -20.69 -7.68 2.32
CA ILE A 268 -22.00 -7.83 2.97
C ILE A 268 -23.00 -8.48 2.02
N VAL A 269 -23.07 -8.01 0.78
CA VAL A 269 -23.94 -8.59 -0.25
C VAL A 269 -23.60 -10.06 -0.50
N LEU A 270 -22.32 -10.42 -0.56
CA LEU A 270 -21.88 -11.81 -0.70
C LEU A 270 -22.33 -12.67 0.49
N VAL A 271 -22.12 -12.20 1.72
CA VAL A 271 -22.54 -12.93 2.92
C VAL A 271 -24.05 -13.12 2.91
N VAL A 272 -24.83 -12.08 2.62
CA VAL A 272 -26.30 -12.20 2.52
C VAL A 272 -26.71 -13.15 1.40
N TYR A 273 -26.05 -13.12 0.23
CA TYR A 273 -26.30 -14.06 -0.85
C TYR A 273 -26.11 -15.52 -0.39
N ILE A 274 -25.00 -15.80 0.30
CA ILE A 274 -24.71 -17.14 0.84
C ILE A 274 -25.78 -17.54 1.86
N LEU A 275 -26.11 -16.68 2.83
CA LEU A 275 -27.15 -16.97 3.83
C LEU A 275 -28.53 -17.19 3.19
N ALA A 276 -28.92 -16.34 2.24
CA ALA A 276 -30.19 -16.43 1.52
C ALA A 276 -30.31 -17.76 0.76
N SER A 277 -29.22 -18.18 0.07
CA SER A 277 -29.19 -19.47 -0.63
C SER A 277 -29.32 -20.67 0.31
N ARG A 278 -28.90 -20.53 1.56
CA ARG A 278 -28.99 -21.59 2.58
C ARG A 278 -30.34 -21.66 3.27
N VAL A 279 -31.00 -20.52 3.44
CA VAL A 279 -32.32 -20.43 4.09
C VAL A 279 -33.46 -20.69 3.11
N SER A 280 -33.23 -20.57 1.79
CA SER A 280 -34.28 -20.77 0.78
C SER A 280 -35.06 -22.10 0.91
N PRO A 281 -34.42 -23.26 1.21
CA PRO A 281 -35.16 -24.51 1.39
C PRO A 281 -36.08 -24.48 2.63
N ALA A 282 -35.74 -23.69 3.66
CA ALA A 282 -36.54 -23.56 4.87
C ALA A 282 -37.78 -22.66 4.67
N ILE A 283 -37.73 -21.74 3.71
CA ILE A 283 -38.85 -20.84 3.36
C ILE A 283 -39.77 -21.48 2.29
N GLY A 284 -39.33 -22.56 1.64
CA GLY A 284 -40.09 -23.24 0.59
C GLY A 284 -40.16 -22.46 -0.74
N LEU A 285 -39.27 -21.49 -0.93
CA LEU A 285 -39.18 -20.69 -2.16
C LEU A 285 -37.97 -21.10 -3.01
N PRO A 286 -38.02 -20.92 -4.34
CA PRO A 286 -36.86 -21.12 -5.20
C PRO A 286 -35.67 -20.24 -4.76
N ALA A 287 -34.47 -20.83 -4.70
CA ALA A 287 -33.26 -20.15 -4.26
C ALA A 287 -32.95 -18.90 -5.11
N GLU A 288 -33.21 -18.95 -6.41
CA GLU A 288 -33.02 -17.84 -7.35
C GLU A 288 -33.83 -16.61 -6.94
N THR A 289 -35.09 -16.80 -6.57
CA THR A 289 -35.99 -15.70 -6.15
C THR A 289 -35.56 -15.10 -4.82
N VAL A 290 -35.27 -15.93 -3.82
CA VAL A 290 -34.86 -15.47 -2.49
C VAL A 290 -33.52 -14.73 -2.56
N THR A 291 -32.55 -15.27 -3.29
CA THR A 291 -31.23 -14.64 -3.45
C THR A 291 -31.30 -13.34 -4.23
N ALA A 292 -32.06 -13.26 -5.33
CA ALA A 292 -32.23 -12.04 -6.10
C ALA A 292 -32.84 -10.90 -5.24
N ILE A 293 -33.93 -11.19 -4.52
CA ILE A 293 -34.58 -10.20 -3.65
C ILE A 293 -33.64 -9.79 -2.51
N ALA A 294 -32.97 -10.75 -1.86
CA ALA A 294 -32.06 -10.47 -0.76
C ALA A 294 -30.87 -9.61 -1.20
N VAL A 295 -30.28 -9.87 -2.36
CA VAL A 295 -29.17 -9.07 -2.92
C VAL A 295 -29.63 -7.63 -3.19
N VAL A 296 -30.74 -7.45 -3.90
CA VAL A 296 -31.27 -6.10 -4.22
C VAL A 296 -31.60 -5.33 -2.94
N ALA A 297 -32.32 -5.95 -2.00
CA ALA A 297 -32.65 -5.34 -0.73
C ALA A 297 -31.38 -4.97 0.07
N THR A 298 -30.37 -5.85 0.07
CA THR A 298 -29.10 -5.59 0.76
C THR A 298 -28.35 -4.43 0.14
N VAL A 299 -28.25 -4.36 -1.19
CA VAL A 299 -27.61 -3.22 -1.88
C VAL A 299 -28.32 -1.92 -1.52
N MET A 300 -29.65 -1.89 -1.60
CA MET A 300 -30.43 -0.69 -1.24
C MET A 300 -30.24 -0.29 0.23
N LEU A 301 -30.29 -1.24 1.15
CA LEU A 301 -30.09 -0.99 2.58
C LEU A 301 -28.67 -0.52 2.90
N VAL A 302 -27.66 -1.12 2.29
CA VAL A 302 -26.26 -0.73 2.50
C VAL A 302 -25.98 0.63 1.89
N GLU A 303 -26.47 0.93 0.68
CA GLU A 303 -26.34 2.26 0.07
C GLU A 303 -27.07 3.34 0.88
N TRP A 304 -28.28 3.04 1.35
CA TRP A 304 -29.03 3.92 2.25
C TRP A 304 -28.27 4.14 3.56
N ALA A 305 -27.74 3.07 4.18
CA ALA A 305 -26.96 3.16 5.40
C ALA A 305 -25.70 4.01 5.17
N ILE A 306 -24.93 3.78 4.12
CA ILE A 306 -23.75 4.59 3.80
C ILE A 306 -24.12 6.06 3.63
N HIS A 307 -25.25 6.37 2.99
CA HIS A 307 -25.72 7.73 2.82
C HIS A 307 -26.15 8.38 4.15
N ALA A 308 -26.94 7.67 4.95
CA ALA A 308 -27.45 8.14 6.25
C ALA A 308 -26.32 8.29 7.28
N TYR A 309 -25.37 7.36 7.31
CA TYR A 309 -24.27 7.31 8.27
C TYR A 309 -23.03 8.11 7.83
N LYS A 310 -23.09 8.88 6.73
CA LYS A 310 -21.96 9.71 6.28
C LYS A 310 -21.39 10.60 7.40
N ARG A 311 -22.26 11.33 8.10
CA ARG A 311 -21.88 12.24 9.21
C ARG A 311 -21.38 11.53 10.48
N PRO A 312 -22.07 10.50 11.01
CA PRO A 312 -21.58 9.80 12.20
C PRO A 312 -20.32 8.97 11.94
N LEU A 313 -20.11 8.43 10.73
CA LEU A 313 -18.86 7.72 10.38
C LEU A 313 -17.65 8.67 10.42
N GLU A 314 -17.83 9.90 9.93
CA GLU A 314 -16.82 10.96 10.03
C GLU A 314 -16.52 11.35 11.49
N ARG A 315 -17.54 11.36 12.35
CA ARG A 315 -17.39 11.67 13.78
C ARG A 315 -16.75 10.51 14.57
N PHE A 316 -17.11 9.26 14.29
CA PHE A 316 -16.60 8.08 15.00
C PHE A 316 -15.12 7.82 14.74
N PHE A 317 -14.66 7.99 13.50
CA PHE A 317 -13.24 7.84 13.18
C PHE A 317 -12.37 9.05 13.55
N HIS A 318 -12.90 10.05 14.28
CA HIS A 318 -12.22 11.33 14.52
C HIS A 318 -11.69 11.95 13.21
N LEU A 319 -12.47 11.82 12.14
CA LEU A 319 -12.16 12.30 10.81
C LEU A 319 -12.63 13.76 10.64
N ASN A 320 -12.47 14.58 11.69
CA ASN A 320 -12.74 16.01 11.63
C ASN A 320 -11.63 16.69 10.81
N ASN A 321 -11.87 16.83 9.51
CA ASN A 321 -11.65 18.04 8.72
C ASN A 321 -11.83 17.68 7.24
N ASP A 322 -12.99 18.08 6.71
CA ASP A 322 -13.39 17.92 5.31
C ASP A 322 -12.45 18.72 4.39
N PRO A 323 -11.80 18.11 3.39
CA PRO A 323 -11.23 18.82 2.26
C PRO A 323 -12.23 18.79 1.10
N ASP A 324 -13.37 19.45 1.28
CA ASP A 324 -14.27 19.71 0.16
C ASP A 324 -13.61 20.76 -0.73
N VAL A 325 -13.15 20.32 -1.89
CA VAL A 325 -12.39 21.11 -2.87
C VAL A 325 -13.20 22.33 -3.40
N ARG A 326 -14.53 22.33 -3.23
CA ARG A 326 -15.38 23.52 -3.49
C ARG A 326 -15.33 24.55 -2.36
N ARG A 327 -15.00 24.14 -1.14
CA ARG A 327 -14.69 25.04 -0.02
C ARG A 327 -13.29 25.59 -0.11
N ILE A 328 -12.31 24.94 -0.77
CA ILE A 328 -10.93 25.48 -0.90
C ILE A 328 -10.90 26.78 -1.74
N GLN A 329 -11.78 26.91 -2.74
CA GLN A 329 -11.91 28.17 -3.49
C GLN A 329 -12.66 29.26 -2.71
N GLN A 330 -13.44 28.92 -1.67
CA GLN A 330 -14.12 29.87 -0.77
C GLN A 330 -13.35 30.10 0.55
N LEU A 331 -12.45 29.19 0.95
CA LEU A 331 -11.53 29.27 2.09
C LEU A 331 -10.22 29.98 1.72
N SER A 332 -9.93 30.16 0.44
CA SER A 332 -8.90 31.12 0.00
C SER A 332 -9.20 32.53 0.52
N GLU A 333 -10.47 32.84 0.80
CA GLU A 333 -10.90 34.13 1.35
C GLU A 333 -11.08 34.11 2.88
N ARG A 334 -11.12 32.95 3.52
CA ARG A 334 -11.27 32.84 4.99
C ARG A 334 -10.45 31.68 5.55
N LEU A 335 -9.23 32.04 5.97
CA LEU A 335 -8.46 31.41 7.04
C LEU A 335 -8.09 29.93 6.81
N LEU A 336 -7.01 29.71 6.05
CA LEU A 336 -6.07 28.64 6.39
C LEU A 336 -5.70 28.84 7.87
N THR A 337 -6.16 27.96 8.75
CA THR A 337 -5.72 28.01 10.14
C THR A 337 -4.20 27.78 10.16
N THR A 338 -3.46 28.59 10.90
CA THR A 338 -1.98 28.56 10.98
C THR A 338 -1.44 27.15 11.24
N ARG A 339 -2.18 26.36 12.01
CA ARG A 339 -1.85 24.97 12.33
C ARG A 339 -1.85 24.03 11.11
N ASP A 340 -2.79 24.18 10.19
CA ASP A 340 -2.86 23.32 9.00
C ASP A 340 -1.77 23.66 7.99
N LEU A 341 -1.37 24.93 7.90
CA LEU A 341 -0.22 25.37 7.10
C LEU A 341 1.09 24.79 7.67
N HIS A 342 1.28 24.90 8.99
CA HIS A 342 2.45 24.35 9.69
C HIS A 342 2.62 22.85 9.40
N GLN A 343 1.53 22.09 9.54
CA GLN A 343 1.57 20.64 9.35
C GLN A 343 1.81 20.23 7.88
N TYR A 344 1.32 21.02 6.92
CA TYR A 344 1.63 20.82 5.51
C TYR A 344 3.11 21.09 5.22
N LEU A 345 3.65 22.21 5.72
CA LEU A 345 5.06 22.56 5.56
C LEU A 345 5.99 21.53 6.19
N GLU A 346 5.68 21.04 7.39
CA GLU A 346 6.41 19.93 8.03
C GLU A 346 6.45 18.66 7.16
N SER A 347 5.31 18.30 6.56
CA SER A 347 5.22 17.12 5.70
C SER A 347 6.06 17.27 4.43
N VAL A 348 6.11 18.48 3.86
CA VAL A 348 6.91 18.78 2.67
C VAL A 348 8.40 18.81 3.03
N LEU A 349 8.76 19.41 4.16
CA LEU A 349 10.13 19.48 4.68
C LEU A 349 10.68 18.09 5.00
N ALA A 350 9.89 17.24 5.66
CA ALA A 350 10.28 15.86 5.93
C ALA A 350 10.54 15.06 4.65
N ALA A 351 9.68 15.22 3.64
CA ALA A 351 9.86 14.60 2.34
C ALA A 351 11.11 15.13 1.61
N ALA A 352 11.40 16.42 1.74
CA ALA A 352 12.60 17.04 1.17
C ALA A 352 13.88 16.55 1.87
N CYS A 353 13.91 16.50 3.21
CA CYS A 353 15.03 15.92 3.98
C CYS A 353 15.29 14.47 3.60
N ASP A 354 14.24 13.64 3.53
CA ASP A 354 14.39 12.23 3.16
C ASP A 354 14.89 12.06 1.71
N ALA A 355 14.48 12.95 0.79
CA ALA A 355 14.91 12.92 -0.61
C ALA A 355 16.34 13.43 -0.82
N LEU A 356 16.71 14.53 -0.15
CA LEU A 356 18.00 15.21 -0.27
C LEU A 356 19.05 14.68 0.71
N ARG A 357 18.64 13.83 1.65
CA ARG A 357 19.48 13.27 2.74
C ARG A 357 20.14 14.34 3.61
N THR A 358 19.42 15.40 3.89
CA THR A 358 19.90 16.45 4.79
C THR A 358 19.31 16.25 6.18
N PRO A 359 20.12 16.47 7.24
CA PRO A 359 19.70 16.20 8.61
C PRO A 359 18.64 17.20 9.11
N THR A 360 18.54 18.35 8.47
CA THR A 360 17.71 19.49 8.87
C THR A 360 17.13 20.18 7.65
N SER A 361 15.89 20.64 7.73
CA SER A 361 15.34 21.65 6.81
C SER A 361 14.35 22.53 7.56
N PHE A 362 14.26 23.79 7.13
CA PHE A 362 13.35 24.76 7.75
C PHE A 362 12.70 25.68 6.70
N VAL A 363 11.52 26.18 7.04
CA VAL A 363 10.86 27.29 6.33
C VAL A 363 10.67 28.42 7.32
N ALA A 364 11.16 29.60 6.96
CA ALA A 364 10.94 30.84 7.70
C ALA A 364 10.09 31.80 6.85
N ALA A 365 9.05 32.38 7.45
CA ALA A 365 8.29 33.47 6.85
C ALA A 365 8.88 34.81 7.29
N ILE A 366 8.90 35.79 6.39
CA ILE A 366 9.35 37.14 6.72
C ILE A 366 8.10 37.96 7.05
N THR A 367 7.91 38.24 8.35
CA THR A 367 6.82 39.10 8.84
C THR A 367 7.32 40.53 9.09
N PRO A 368 6.43 41.54 9.11
CA PRO A 368 6.80 42.93 9.41
C PRO A 368 7.46 43.11 10.78
N GLU A 369 7.18 42.19 11.71
CA GLU A 369 7.74 42.15 13.08
C GLU A 369 9.06 41.37 13.18
N GLY A 370 9.58 40.86 12.05
CA GLY A 370 10.80 40.06 11.99
C GLY A 370 10.60 38.70 11.32
N PRO A 371 11.69 37.95 11.07
CA PRO A 371 11.61 36.56 10.59
C PRO A 371 10.90 35.70 11.65
N LYS A 372 9.98 34.84 11.21
CA LYS A 372 9.36 33.84 12.09
C LYS A 372 9.49 32.47 11.47
N LEU A 373 9.92 31.51 12.27
CA LEU A 373 10.14 30.15 11.82
C LEU A 373 8.80 29.41 11.79
N GLU A 374 8.39 28.99 10.58
CA GLU A 374 7.05 28.47 10.29
C GLU A 374 6.99 26.95 10.17
N ALA A 375 8.11 26.24 9.98
CA ALA A 375 8.17 24.77 10.14
C ALA A 375 9.63 24.29 10.15
N VAL A 376 9.90 23.20 10.88
CA VAL A 376 11.22 22.53 10.95
C VAL A 376 11.05 21.03 10.76
N SER A 377 11.97 20.40 10.03
CA SER A 377 12.13 18.94 10.03
C SER A 377 13.59 18.56 10.30
N GLY A 378 13.83 17.87 11.42
CA GLY A 378 15.16 17.48 11.89
C GLY A 378 15.49 18.05 13.28
N PRO A 379 16.55 17.56 13.96
CA PRO A 379 17.02 18.16 15.20
C PRO A 379 17.69 19.51 14.90
N LEU A 380 16.91 20.59 14.91
CA LEU A 380 17.46 21.89 15.30
C LEU A 380 17.57 21.82 16.82
N ASP A 381 18.78 21.75 17.35
CA ASP A 381 18.97 21.99 18.78
C ASP A 381 18.28 23.32 19.10
N THR A 382 17.39 23.30 20.08
CA THR A 382 16.53 24.41 20.52
C THR A 382 17.32 25.64 21.01
N ILE A 383 18.65 25.58 20.92
CA ILE A 383 19.62 26.62 21.24
C ILE A 383 19.91 27.49 20.00
N ASP A 384 19.72 26.99 18.77
CA ASP A 384 20.07 27.72 17.54
C ASP A 384 18.91 28.46 16.85
N SER A 385 17.66 28.14 17.18
CA SER A 385 16.49 28.83 16.62
C SER A 385 16.43 30.30 17.03
N ASP A 386 16.90 30.65 18.23
CA ASP A 386 16.90 32.03 18.72
C ASP A 386 18.12 32.82 18.23
N THR A 387 19.25 32.17 17.95
CA THR A 387 20.45 32.80 17.34
C THR A 387 20.27 33.06 15.85
N ILE A 388 19.67 32.13 15.09
CA ILE A 388 19.31 32.34 13.67
C ILE A 388 18.35 33.53 13.51
N LEU A 389 17.39 33.69 14.41
CA LEU A 389 16.41 34.79 14.35
C LEU A 389 16.98 36.13 14.80
N ARG A 390 17.92 36.15 15.76
CA ARG A 390 18.42 37.39 16.39
C ARG A 390 19.66 38.01 15.73
N HIS A 391 20.50 37.25 15.02
CA HIS A 391 21.78 37.76 14.49
C HIS A 391 21.79 38.12 12.99
N SER A 392 20.67 37.98 12.29
CA SER A 392 20.69 38.07 10.83
C SER A 392 19.89 39.26 10.32
N ASN A 393 20.55 40.17 9.61
CA ASN A 393 19.92 41.17 8.75
C ASN A 393 19.28 40.47 7.54
N TRP A 394 18.15 39.78 7.75
CA TRP A 394 17.41 39.06 6.69
C TRP A 394 16.92 39.99 5.56
N GLN A 395 16.85 41.29 5.83
CA GLN A 395 16.58 42.35 4.86
C GLN A 395 17.69 42.46 3.80
N GLU A 396 18.95 42.13 4.13
CA GLU A 396 20.05 42.11 3.16
C GLU A 396 19.90 40.93 2.19
N LEU A 397 19.50 39.75 2.66
CA LEU A 397 19.24 38.58 1.82
C LEU A 397 18.06 38.79 0.85
N ALA A 398 17.06 39.59 1.25
CA ALA A 398 15.92 39.95 0.41
C ALA A 398 16.28 40.88 -0.75
N GLN A 399 17.29 41.75 -0.57
CA GLN A 399 17.70 42.73 -1.58
C GLN A 399 18.63 42.15 -2.67
N ILE A 400 19.24 40.98 -2.44
CA ILE A 400 20.25 40.40 -3.34
C ILE A 400 19.69 40.07 -4.74
N ASN A 401 18.40 39.76 -4.87
CA ASN A 401 17.83 39.35 -6.17
C ASN A 401 17.16 40.49 -6.96
N GLY A 402 17.09 41.71 -6.40
CA GLY A 402 16.51 42.88 -7.07
C GLY A 402 17.40 43.51 -8.15
N LYS A 403 18.64 43.03 -8.32
CA LYS A 403 19.58 43.46 -9.37
C LYS A 403 19.97 42.26 -10.25
N ASN A 404 19.23 42.09 -11.34
CA ASN A 404 19.52 41.41 -12.61
C ASN A 404 20.74 40.45 -12.72
N GLY A 405 20.47 39.29 -13.32
CA GLY A 405 21.19 38.83 -14.52
C GLY A 405 22.12 37.62 -14.36
N ASP A 406 21.72 36.51 -14.99
CA ASP A 406 22.50 35.53 -15.79
C ASP A 406 24.03 35.42 -15.61
N GLY A 407 24.53 35.45 -14.37
CA GLY A 407 25.96 35.35 -14.08
C GLY A 407 26.28 34.12 -13.23
N GLU A 408 26.87 33.10 -13.86
CA GLU A 408 27.60 32.05 -13.16
C GLU A 408 28.65 32.67 -12.21
N GLY A 409 28.60 32.25 -10.94
CA GLY A 409 29.74 32.27 -10.03
C GLY A 409 30.43 33.62 -9.80
N LYS A 410 29.71 34.65 -9.34
CA LYS A 410 30.34 35.85 -8.76
C LYS A 410 30.15 35.90 -7.25
N GLU A 411 31.27 35.89 -6.52
CA GLU A 411 31.36 36.36 -5.14
C GLU A 411 30.93 37.83 -5.11
N ASN A 412 29.80 38.12 -4.44
CA ASN A 412 29.36 39.49 -4.21
C ASN A 412 30.04 40.08 -2.96
N GLU A 413 30.10 41.41 -2.88
CA GLU A 413 30.81 42.24 -1.88
C GLU A 413 30.53 41.92 -0.39
N ASN A 414 29.57 41.03 -0.09
CA ASN A 414 29.22 40.58 1.26
C ASN A 414 29.66 39.13 1.59
N GLY A 415 30.51 38.50 0.77
CA GLY A 415 31.12 37.19 1.08
C GLY A 415 30.18 35.98 1.03
N LEU A 416 28.97 36.13 0.49
CA LEU A 416 28.00 35.05 0.31
C LEU A 416 28.14 34.39 -1.07
N ARG A 417 28.25 33.06 -1.10
CA ARG A 417 28.33 32.27 -2.34
C ARG A 417 26.95 31.90 -2.84
N THR A 418 26.66 32.28 -4.09
CA THR A 418 25.46 31.86 -4.82
C THR A 418 25.81 30.73 -5.79
N VAL A 419 25.07 29.62 -5.72
CA VAL A 419 25.22 28.48 -6.63
C VAL A 419 23.83 28.08 -7.12
N ASP A 420 23.58 28.21 -8.43
CA ASP A 420 22.30 27.81 -9.07
C ASP A 420 21.03 28.34 -8.37
N GLY A 421 21.06 29.61 -7.94
CA GLY A 421 19.93 30.26 -7.26
C GLY A 421 19.72 29.84 -5.80
N PHE A 422 20.65 29.07 -5.23
CA PHE A 422 20.78 28.87 -3.79
C PHE A 422 21.87 29.77 -3.21
N ILE A 423 21.59 30.35 -2.05
CA ILE A 423 22.50 31.17 -1.26
C ILE A 423 23.06 30.28 -0.15
N VAL A 424 24.39 30.15 -0.07
CA VAL A 424 25.04 29.39 1.01
C VAL A 424 25.29 30.34 2.18
N TRP A 425 24.62 30.10 3.32
CA TRP A 425 24.75 30.93 4.51
C TRP A 425 24.87 30.05 5.76
N GLN A 426 25.94 30.26 6.54
CA GLN A 426 26.23 29.54 7.79
C GLN A 426 26.12 28.01 7.71
N GLY A 427 26.49 27.42 6.56
CA GLY A 427 26.45 25.97 6.33
C GLY A 427 25.12 25.44 5.76
N TYR A 428 24.11 26.30 5.60
CA TYR A 428 22.81 25.95 5.01
C TYR A 428 22.69 26.46 3.56
N TRP A 429 21.97 25.69 2.76
CA TRP A 429 21.58 26.05 1.39
C TRP A 429 20.21 26.70 1.43
N ILE A 430 20.17 28.00 1.13
CA ILE A 430 18.99 28.82 1.29
C ILE A 430 18.41 29.21 -0.06
N ARG A 431 17.10 29.04 -0.23
CA ARG A 431 16.37 29.51 -1.40
C ARG A 431 15.22 30.45 -1.01
N PRO A 432 15.16 31.67 -1.57
CA PRO A 432 14.05 32.58 -1.35
C PRO A 432 12.76 32.08 -2.03
N LEU A 433 11.63 32.17 -1.33
CA LEU A 433 10.31 31.84 -1.83
C LEU A 433 9.56 33.12 -2.23
N TYR A 434 9.22 33.26 -3.50
CA TYR A 434 8.52 34.43 -4.03
C TYR A 434 7.04 34.16 -4.31
N GLY A 435 6.20 35.16 -4.07
CA GLY A 435 4.79 35.14 -4.44
C GLY A 435 4.60 35.30 -5.94
N ARG A 436 3.85 34.37 -6.55
CA ARG A 436 3.62 34.28 -8.00
C ARG A 436 2.98 35.53 -8.63
N GLN A 437 2.42 36.42 -7.83
CA GLN A 437 1.61 37.55 -8.29
C GLN A 437 2.28 38.91 -8.15
N ASN A 438 3.31 39.06 -7.29
CA ASN A 438 3.87 40.38 -6.98
C ASN A 438 5.40 40.40 -6.76
N ASP A 439 6.10 39.29 -7.02
CA ASP A 439 7.55 39.16 -6.78
C ASP A 439 8.01 39.53 -5.35
N VAL A 440 7.04 39.54 -4.41
CA VAL A 440 7.29 39.78 -3.00
C VAL A 440 7.83 38.49 -2.40
N MET A 441 8.96 38.59 -1.71
CA MET A 441 9.55 37.50 -0.94
C MET A 441 8.61 37.13 0.21
N LEU A 442 8.02 35.93 0.12
CA LEU A 442 7.09 35.39 1.12
C LEU A 442 7.83 34.70 2.27
N GLY A 443 9.03 34.18 2.00
CA GLY A 443 9.81 33.47 2.99
C GLY A 443 11.09 32.88 2.42
N ILE A 444 11.71 32.05 3.23
CA ILE A 444 13.01 31.45 2.99
C ILE A 444 12.91 29.96 3.29
N PHE A 445 13.43 29.14 2.37
CA PHE A 445 13.57 27.70 2.53
C PHE A 445 15.05 27.36 2.72
N GLY A 446 15.40 26.74 3.83
CA GLY A 446 16.77 26.34 4.16
C GLY A 446 16.90 24.82 4.26
N ILE A 447 18.00 24.28 3.72
CA ILE A 447 18.40 22.88 3.77
C ILE A 447 19.81 22.73 4.34
#